data_AF-A0A846DML5-F1
#
_entry.id   AF-A0A846DML5-F1
#
_cell.length_a   1.000
_cell.length_b   1.000
_cell.length_c   1.000
_cell.angle_alpha   90.00
_cell.angle_beta   90.00
_cell.angle_gamma   90.00
#
_symmetry.space_group_name_H-M   'P 1'
#
loop_
_entity.id
_entity.type
_entity.pdbx_description
1 polymer ?
#
loop_
_entity_poly.entity_id
_entity_poly.type
_entity_poly.pdbx_seq_one_letter_code
_entity_poly.pdbx_strand_id
1 'polypeptide(L)'
;MLQSVSPHSSITSLSSLDQYQITSSSTVVPMVVEQSGMGERAFDIYSRLLRERIVFLGTQVDDVVADSIVAQLLYLEAEDEEKDIQLYINSPGGSVTAGM
;
A
#
# COMPACT_ATOMS: atom_id res chain seq x y z
N MET A 1 7.72 5.68 -67.85
CA MET A 1 6.84 4.65 -67.27
C MET A 1 5.72 5.36 -66.52
N LEU A 2 4.48 4.97 -66.84
CA LEU A 2 3.22 4.98 -66.06
C LEU A 2 2.75 6.21 -65.25
N GLN A 3 1.47 6.51 -65.49
CA GLN A 3 0.53 7.51 -64.95
C GLN A 3 0.39 7.44 -63.41
N SER A 4 -0.11 8.43 -62.68
CA SER A 4 -1.56 8.65 -62.53
C SER A 4 -1.85 9.66 -61.40
N VAL A 5 -3.02 10.27 -61.47
CA VAL A 5 -3.55 11.44 -60.76
C VAL A 5 -4.31 11.08 -59.47
N SER A 6 -4.03 11.82 -58.39
CA SER A 6 -4.95 12.28 -57.31
C SER A 6 -5.73 11.25 -56.47
N PRO A 7 -6.62 11.71 -55.56
CA PRO A 7 -6.42 12.30 -54.23
C PRO A 7 -6.81 11.26 -53.14
N HIS A 8 -6.73 11.55 -51.84
CA HIS A 8 -7.71 11.13 -50.80
C HIS A 8 -7.14 11.37 -49.40
N SER A 9 -7.89 12.13 -48.62
CA SER A 9 -7.83 12.25 -47.18
C SER A 9 -7.98 10.89 -46.49
N SER A 10 -6.99 10.52 -45.67
CA SER A 10 -7.18 9.50 -44.63
C SER A 10 -6.89 10.14 -43.29
N ILE A 11 -7.96 10.59 -42.66
CA ILE A 11 -8.03 10.88 -41.23
C ILE A 11 -7.78 9.56 -40.52
N THR A 12 -6.53 9.28 -40.15
CA THR A 12 -6.20 8.09 -39.36
C THR A 12 -6.44 8.43 -37.89
N SER A 13 -7.63 8.04 -37.44
CA SER A 13 -8.04 7.67 -36.08
C SER A 13 -7.27 8.31 -34.92
N LEU A 14 -7.93 9.27 -34.27
CA LEU A 14 -7.81 9.49 -32.83
C LEU A 14 -8.23 8.20 -32.11
N SER A 15 -7.27 7.33 -31.85
CA SER A 15 -7.44 6.20 -30.94
C SER A 15 -6.13 5.98 -30.22
N SER A 16 -5.80 6.92 -29.34
CA SER A 16 -4.86 6.70 -28.26
C SER A 16 -5.22 7.65 -27.12
N LEU A 17 -6.44 7.46 -26.59
CA LEU A 17 -6.69 7.58 -25.16
C LEU A 17 -6.08 6.37 -24.41
N ASP A 18 -4.98 5.84 -24.91
CA ASP A 18 -4.21 4.73 -24.36
C ASP A 18 -2.86 5.28 -23.93
N GLN A 19 -2.87 6.03 -22.83
CA GLN A 19 -1.89 5.88 -21.75
C GLN A 19 -2.20 6.87 -20.64
N TYR A 20 -3.38 6.73 -20.02
CA TYR A 20 -3.42 6.99 -18.59
C TYR A 20 -2.61 5.86 -17.94
N GLN A 21 -1.31 6.10 -17.77
CA GLN A 21 -0.46 5.22 -16.97
C GLN A 21 -0.99 5.24 -15.55
N ILE A 22 -1.94 4.35 -15.26
CA ILE A 22 -2.17 3.85 -13.91
C ILE A 22 -1.00 2.89 -13.63
N THR A 23 0.20 3.43 -13.44
CA THR A 23 1.17 2.77 -12.56
C THR A 23 0.70 3.00 -11.13
N SER A 24 -0.51 2.53 -10.81
CA SER A 24 -0.79 2.13 -9.45
C SER A 24 0.00 0.85 -9.31
N SER A 25 1.20 0.96 -8.75
CA SER A 25 1.75 -0.12 -7.93
C SER A 25 0.72 -0.36 -6.82
N SER A 26 -0.37 -1.04 -7.15
CA SER A 26 -1.31 -1.54 -6.17
C SER A 26 -0.52 -2.61 -5.44
N THR A 27 0.11 -2.21 -4.34
CA THR A 27 0.56 -3.12 -3.31
C THR A 27 -0.71 -3.88 -2.90
N VAL A 28 -0.92 -5.05 -3.50
CA VAL A 28 -2.05 -5.91 -3.17
C VAL A 28 -1.75 -6.43 -1.78
N VAL A 29 -2.24 -5.72 -0.77
CA VAL A 29 -2.14 -6.19 0.61
C VAL A 29 -3.05 -7.41 0.72
N PRO A 30 -2.52 -8.58 1.10
CA PRO A 30 -3.32 -9.79 1.18
C PRO A 30 -4.42 -9.61 2.24
N MET A 31 -5.63 -10.00 1.87
CA MET A 31 -6.83 -9.95 2.69
C MET A 31 -7.02 -11.29 3.40
N VAL A 32 -7.23 -11.25 4.71
CA VAL A 32 -7.49 -12.40 5.58
C VAL A 32 -8.97 -12.36 5.97
N VAL A 33 -9.69 -13.46 5.73
CA VAL A 33 -11.10 -13.60 6.11
C VAL A 33 -11.18 -14.37 7.42
N GLU A 34 -11.81 -13.77 8.44
CA GLU A 34 -12.08 -14.44 9.71
C GLU A 34 -13.58 -14.70 9.86
N GLN A 35 -13.95 -15.94 10.17
CA GLN A 35 -15.32 -16.31 10.52
C GLN A 35 -15.59 -15.93 11.97
N SER A 36 -16.19 -14.77 12.19
CA SER A 36 -16.82 -14.42 13.46
C SER A 36 -18.18 -15.14 13.53
N GLY A 37 -18.58 -15.62 14.71
CA GLY A 37 -19.84 -16.37 14.90
C GLY A 37 -21.14 -15.64 14.49
N MET A 38 -21.05 -14.42 13.98
CA MET A 38 -22.16 -13.61 13.45
C MET A 38 -21.85 -12.97 12.09
N GLY A 39 -20.90 -13.52 11.30
CA GLY A 39 -20.60 -13.13 9.93
C GLY A 39 -19.12 -13.22 9.53
N GLU A 40 -18.84 -13.19 8.23
CA GLU A 40 -17.47 -13.09 7.68
C GLU A 40 -16.99 -11.64 7.77
N ARG A 41 -15.87 -11.39 8.48
CA ARG A 41 -15.19 -10.09 8.45
C ARG A 41 -13.84 -10.28 7.76
N ALA A 42 -13.66 -9.56 6.66
CA ALA A 42 -12.39 -9.50 5.96
C ALA A 42 -11.54 -8.36 6.54
N PHE A 43 -10.31 -8.66 6.91
CA PHE A 43 -9.30 -7.71 7.37
C PHE A 43 -8.08 -7.82 6.46
N ASP A 44 -7.30 -6.76 6.34
CA ASP A 44 -5.96 -6.92 5.78
C ASP A 44 -5.03 -7.64 6.79
N ILE A 45 -3.96 -8.25 6.28
CA ILE A 45 -3.01 -8.98 7.13
C ILE A 45 -2.41 -8.10 8.24
N TYR A 46 -2.18 -6.81 7.98
CA TYR A 46 -1.57 -5.89 8.94
C TYR A 46 -2.51 -5.55 10.11
N SER A 47 -3.79 -5.37 9.83
CA SER A 47 -4.85 -5.17 10.82
C SER A 47 -5.01 -6.40 11.69
N ARG A 48 -4.82 -7.59 11.11
CA ARG A 48 -4.82 -8.83 11.88
C ARG A 48 -3.63 -8.89 12.84
N LEU A 49 -2.42 -8.59 12.34
CA LEU A 49 -1.21 -8.54 13.15
C LEU A 49 -1.30 -7.48 14.26
N LEU A 50 -1.83 -6.29 13.97
CA LEU A 50 -1.99 -5.23 14.96
C LEU A 50 -2.92 -5.65 16.10
N ARG A 51 -4.01 -6.38 15.81
CA ARG A 51 -4.88 -6.97 16.84
C ARG A 51 -4.16 -7.99 17.72
N GLU A 52 -3.17 -8.67 17.18
CA GLU A 52 -2.28 -9.58 17.92
C GLU A 52 -1.10 -8.85 18.58
N ARG A 53 -1.13 -7.50 18.60
CA ARG A 53 -0.09 -6.60 19.14
C ARG A 53 1.26 -6.73 18.41
N ILE A 54 1.21 -7.06 17.13
CA ILE A 54 2.39 -7.17 16.26
C ILE A 54 2.44 -5.96 15.33
N VAL A 55 3.50 -5.16 15.45
CA VAL A 55 3.80 -4.00 14.61
C VAL A 55 4.98 -4.35 13.68
N PHE A 56 4.87 -3.99 12.40
CA PHE A 56 5.88 -4.33 11.39
C PHE A 56 6.45 -3.08 10.71
N LEU A 57 7.78 -2.92 10.77
CA LEU A 57 8.52 -1.89 10.05
C LEU A 57 9.26 -2.53 8.87
N GLY A 58 8.65 -2.51 7.70
CA GLY A 58 9.16 -3.17 6.48
C GLY A 58 9.78 -2.23 5.44
N THR A 59 9.74 -0.92 5.68
CA THR A 59 10.10 0.10 4.71
C THR A 59 11.22 0.99 5.24
N GLN A 60 11.75 1.86 4.36
CA GLN A 60 12.63 2.94 4.79
C GLN A 60 11.94 3.81 5.85
N VAL A 61 12.72 4.28 6.82
CA VAL A 61 12.23 5.17 7.89
C VAL A 61 12.21 6.61 7.36
N ASP A 62 11.01 7.13 7.16
CA ASP A 62 10.72 8.54 6.92
C ASP A 62 9.70 9.04 7.96
N ASP A 63 9.39 10.33 7.92
CA ASP A 63 8.50 10.96 8.91
C ASP A 63 7.09 10.32 8.89
N VAL A 64 6.60 9.91 7.71
CA VAL A 64 5.25 9.33 7.56
C VAL A 64 5.18 7.92 8.17
N VAL A 65 6.20 7.10 7.90
CA VAL A 65 6.32 5.75 8.46
C VAL A 65 6.51 5.83 9.96
N ALA A 66 7.36 6.75 10.44
CA ALA A 66 7.58 6.96 11.87
C ALA A 66 6.29 7.37 12.59
N ASP A 67 5.57 8.37 12.08
CA ASP A 67 4.29 8.82 12.64
C ASP A 67 3.26 7.68 12.72
N SER A 68 3.22 6.83 11.68
CA SER A 68 2.32 5.66 11.67
C SER A 68 2.71 4.61 12.72
N ILE A 69 4.01 4.33 12.90
CA ILE A 69 4.50 3.39 13.92
C ILE A 69 4.17 3.95 15.32
N VAL A 70 4.45 5.22 15.58
CA VAL A 70 4.14 5.87 16.87
C VAL A 70 2.66 5.80 17.18
N ALA A 71 1.80 6.11 16.20
CA ALA A 71 0.35 6.00 16.37
C ALA A 71 -0.10 4.57 16.72
N GLN A 72 0.47 3.55 16.07
CA GLN A 72 0.18 2.14 16.37
C GLN A 72 0.63 1.74 17.78
N LEU A 73 1.82 2.18 18.21
CA LEU A 73 2.32 1.91 19.57
C LEU A 73 1.41 2.53 20.63
N LEU A 74 1.04 3.80 20.47
CA LEU A 74 0.13 4.50 21.40
C LEU A 74 -1.26 3.87 21.43
N TYR A 75 -1.76 3.40 20.29
CA TYR A 75 -3.03 2.68 20.22
C TYR A 75 -2.99 1.37 21.02
N LEU A 76 -1.92 0.58 20.88
CA LEU A 76 -1.78 -0.69 21.60
C LEU A 76 -1.58 -0.49 23.10
N GLU A 77 -0.81 0.53 23.49
CA GLU A 77 -0.63 0.92 24.90
C GLU A 77 -1.97 1.31 25.53
N ALA A 78 -2.78 2.11 24.83
CA ALA A 78 -4.09 2.52 25.32
C ALA A 78 -5.11 1.38 25.41
N GLU A 79 -4.98 0.32 24.60
CA GLU A 79 -5.82 -0.88 24.72
C GLU A 79 -5.47 -1.72 25.95
N ASP A 80 -4.18 -1.89 26.24
CA ASP A 80 -3.69 -2.70 27.36
C ASP A 80 -2.21 -2.37 27.63
N GLU A 81 -1.93 -1.69 28.75
CA GLU A 81 -0.58 -1.28 29.17
C GLU A 81 0.24 -2.42 29.78
N GLU A 82 -0.40 -3.52 30.20
CA GLU A 82 0.29 -4.65 30.84
C GLU A 82 0.80 -5.69 29.83
N LYS A 83 0.31 -5.62 28.59
CA LYS A 83 0.68 -6.57 27.53
C LYS A 83 1.84 -6.07 26.68
N ASP A 84 2.78 -6.96 26.41
CA ASP A 84 3.89 -6.70 25.51
C ASP A 84 3.42 -6.34 24.09
N ILE A 85 4.22 -5.50 23.42
CA ILE A 85 4.09 -5.16 22.00
C ILE A 85 5.28 -5.75 21.25
N GLN A 86 5.01 -6.47 20.17
CA GLN A 86 6.05 -7.09 19.34
C GLN A 86 6.35 -6.23 18.12
N LEU A 87 7.56 -5.68 18.05
CA LEU A 87 8.02 -4.90 16.90
C LEU A 87 8.98 -5.74 16.04
N TYR A 88 8.57 -6.04 14.81
CA TYR A 88 9.41 -6.71 13.82
C TYR A 88 9.99 -5.69 12.84
N ILE A 89 11.32 -5.68 12.73
CA ILE A 89 12.05 -4.69 11.93
C ILE A 89 12.74 -5.38 10.75
N ASN A 90 12.35 -4.98 9.55
CA ASN A 90 13.00 -5.29 8.29
C ASN A 90 13.11 -4.01 7.47
N SER A 91 13.99 -3.11 7.91
CA SER A 91 14.16 -1.78 7.32
C SER A 91 15.61 -1.56 6.87
N PRO A 92 15.83 -0.87 5.74
CA PRO A 92 17.17 -0.39 5.37
C PRO A 92 17.65 0.79 6.25
N GLY A 93 16.87 1.22 7.25
CA GLY A 93 17.09 2.44 8.01
C GLY A 93 16.43 3.65 7.34
N GLY A 94 16.93 4.86 7.60
CA GLY A 94 16.39 6.08 6.99
C GLY A 94 16.77 7.34 7.75
N SER A 95 15.81 8.25 7.90
CA SER A 95 15.98 9.49 8.63
C SER A 95 16.24 9.22 10.13
N VAL A 96 17.33 9.77 10.65
CA VAL A 96 17.66 9.68 12.08
C VAL A 96 16.65 10.45 12.91
N THR A 97 16.19 11.61 12.44
CA THR A 97 15.23 12.44 13.19
C THR A 97 13.84 11.81 13.22
N ALA A 98 13.47 11.04 12.19
CA ALA A 98 12.22 10.30 12.20
C ALA A 98 12.26 9.09 13.16
N GLY A 99 13.45 8.52 13.37
CA GLY A 99 13.61 7.32 14.21
C GLY A 99 13.92 7.57 15.69
N MET A 100 14.12 8.83 16.11
CA MET A 100 14.53 9.22 17.47
C MET A 100 13.39 9.91 18.21
#